data_AF-A0A8T4LJ49-F1
#
_entry.id   AF-A0A8T4LJ49-F1
#
_cell.length_a   1.000
_cell.length_b   1.000
_cell.length_c   1.000
_cell.angle_alpha   90.00
_cell.angle_beta   90.00
_cell.angle_gamma   90.00
#
_symmetry.space_group_name_H-M   'P 1'
#
loop_
_entity.id
_entity.type
_entity.pdbx_description
1 polymer ?
#
loop_
_entity_poly.entity_id
_entity_poly.type
_entity_poly.pdbx_seq_one_letter_code
_entity_poly.pdbx_strand_id
1 'polypeptide(L)'
;MAKRKVKVVRRSVRKPVRINVKASRKPLSTKMNGFSIARLLLNLIFIALIIFGIYVIWTIDWLQGVGIIFLALVVYLFIKLIANIRKK
;
A
#
# COMPACT_ATOMS: atom_id res chain seq x y z
N MET A 1 -36.93 64.17 -31.12
CA MET A 1 -36.97 64.56 -29.69
C MET A 1 -37.62 63.45 -28.86
N ALA A 2 -36.95 63.06 -27.78
CA ALA A 2 -37.33 62.23 -26.61
C ALA A 2 -38.16 60.94 -26.80
N LYS A 3 -37.49 59.78 -26.96
CA LYS A 3 -38.06 58.49 -26.54
C LYS A 3 -37.60 58.17 -25.11
N ARG A 4 -38.52 58.37 -24.18
CA ARG A 4 -38.47 58.14 -22.73
C ARG A 4 -38.01 56.69 -22.43
N LYS A 5 -36.90 56.51 -21.73
CA LYS A 5 -36.49 55.18 -21.23
C LYS A 5 -37.39 54.78 -20.05
N VAL A 6 -38.29 53.84 -20.28
CA VAL A 6 -39.10 53.22 -19.22
C VAL A 6 -38.20 52.29 -18.40
N LYS A 7 -38.07 52.60 -17.12
CA LYS A 7 -37.33 51.82 -16.12
C LYS A 7 -38.16 50.58 -15.76
N VAL A 8 -37.94 49.47 -16.46
CA VAL A 8 -38.58 48.19 -16.12
C VAL A 8 -37.75 47.52 -15.02
N VAL A 9 -38.16 47.74 -13.76
CA VAL A 9 -37.75 46.93 -12.62
C VAL A 9 -38.41 45.56 -12.78
N ARG A 10 -37.64 44.52 -13.12
CA ARG A 10 -38.05 43.12 -12.96
C ARG A 10 -37.19 42.46 -11.89
N ARG A 11 -37.74 42.44 -10.67
CA ARG A 11 -37.44 41.44 -9.65
C ARG A 11 -37.86 40.05 -10.17
N SER A 12 -37.32 39.02 -9.51
CA SER A 12 -37.43 37.58 -9.79
C SER A 12 -36.42 37.12 -10.85
N VAL A 13 -35.62 36.08 -10.64
CA VAL A 13 -35.89 34.81 -9.97
C VAL A 13 -34.59 34.35 -9.31
N ARG A 14 -34.68 33.81 -8.08
CA ARG A 14 -33.59 33.06 -7.42
C ARG A 14 -33.03 32.06 -8.43
N LYS A 15 -31.81 32.28 -8.92
CA LYS A 15 -31.08 31.21 -9.62
C LYS A 15 -30.90 30.09 -8.60
N PRO A 16 -31.37 28.85 -8.84
CA PRO A 16 -30.86 27.73 -8.07
C PRO A 16 -29.37 27.69 -8.41
N VAL A 17 -28.55 28.00 -7.41
CA VAL A 17 -27.11 27.75 -7.44
C VAL A 17 -27.01 26.27 -7.76
N ARG A 18 -26.69 25.95 -9.03
CA ARG A 18 -26.26 24.61 -9.41
C ARG A 18 -24.99 24.41 -8.61
N ILE A 19 -25.14 23.84 -7.43
CA ILE A 19 -24.05 23.30 -6.66
C ILE A 19 -23.56 22.17 -7.55
N ASN A 20 -22.63 22.51 -8.43
CA ASN A 20 -21.78 21.55 -9.10
C ASN A 20 -20.90 21.01 -7.98
N VAL A 21 -21.49 20.12 -7.18
CA VAL A 21 -20.77 19.19 -6.35
C VAL A 21 -20.06 18.32 -7.37
N LYS A 22 -18.92 18.82 -7.88
CA LYS A 22 -17.80 17.97 -8.21
C LYS A 22 -17.54 17.25 -6.91
N ALA A 23 -18.22 16.11 -6.77
CA ALA A 23 -17.91 15.11 -5.79
C ALA A 23 -16.47 14.76 -6.13
N SER A 24 -15.54 15.45 -5.47
CA SER A 24 -14.17 15.03 -5.28
C SER A 24 -14.25 13.79 -4.40
N ARG A 25 -14.84 12.73 -4.96
CA ARG A 25 -14.46 11.38 -4.63
C ARG A 25 -13.07 11.28 -5.24
N LYS A 26 -12.08 11.83 -4.54
CA LYS A 26 -10.78 11.15 -4.52
C LYS A 26 -11.17 9.70 -4.24
N PRO A 27 -10.91 8.73 -5.13
CA PRO A 27 -11.01 7.36 -4.70
C PRO A 27 -10.08 7.33 -3.51
N LEU A 28 -10.66 7.14 -2.31
CA LEU A 28 -9.91 6.63 -1.19
C LEU A 28 -9.53 5.24 -1.68
N SER A 29 -8.45 5.21 -2.46
CA SER A 29 -7.65 4.05 -2.74
C SER A 29 -7.07 3.74 -1.38
N THR A 30 -7.92 3.18 -0.52
CA THR A 30 -7.53 2.15 0.40
C THR A 30 -6.93 1.10 -0.52
N LYS A 31 -5.64 1.29 -0.78
CA LYS A 31 -4.77 0.29 -1.34
C LYS A 31 -4.85 -0.81 -0.31
N MET A 32 -5.88 -1.65 -0.43
CA MET A 32 -6.01 -2.89 0.31
C MET A 32 -4.68 -3.55 0.03
N ASN A 33 -3.83 -3.59 1.07
CA ASN A 33 -2.57 -4.29 1.01
C ASN A 33 -2.98 -5.69 0.56
N GLY A 34 -2.75 -5.99 -0.72
CA GLY A 34 -3.12 -7.27 -1.30
C GLY A 34 -2.50 -8.29 -0.38
N PHE A 35 -3.35 -9.04 0.32
CA PHE A 35 -2.96 -10.10 1.23
C PHE A 35 -2.33 -11.16 0.35
N SER A 36 -1.07 -10.94 0.00
CA SER A 36 -0.36 -11.77 -0.94
C SER A 36 -0.01 -13.01 -0.15
N ILE A 37 -0.67 -14.11 -0.50
CA ILE A 37 -0.43 -15.44 0.08
C ILE A 37 1.07 -15.73 0.06
N ALA A 38 1.78 -15.34 -1.00
CA ALA A 38 3.24 -15.45 -1.10
C ALA A 38 3.98 -14.75 0.05
N ARG A 39 3.53 -13.58 0.48
CA ARG A 39 4.13 -12.82 1.59
C ARG A 39 3.85 -13.48 2.94
N LEU A 40 2.64 -14.01 3.14
CA LEU A 40 2.29 -14.76 4.33
C LEU A 40 3.07 -16.07 4.43
N LEU A 41 3.17 -16.80 3.32
CA LEU A 41 3.90 -18.05 3.22
C LEU A 41 5.40 -17.82 3.47
N LEU A 42 5.98 -16.76 2.90
CA LEU A 42 7.36 -16.36 3.16
C LEU A 42 7.59 -16.09 4.65
N ASN A 43 6.66 -15.38 5.30
CA ASN A 43 6.76 -15.08 6.74
C ASN A 43 6.67 -16.36 7.59
N LEU A 44 5.75 -17.27 7.26
CA LEU A 44 5.62 -18.57 7.92
C LEU A 44 6.90 -19.41 7.79
N ILE A 45 7.48 -19.47 6.59
CA ILE A 45 8.73 -20.18 6.34
C ILE A 45 9.87 -19.56 7.17
N PHE A 46 9.93 -18.22 7.24
CA PHE A 46 10.93 -17.53 8.05
C PHE A 46 10.83 -17.87 9.54
N ILE A 47 9.60 -17.86 10.08
CA ILE A 47 9.34 -18.22 11.47
C ILE A 47 9.73 -19.68 11.73
N ALA A 48 9.35 -20.60 10.84
CA ALA A 48 9.71 -22.01 10.96
C ALA A 48 11.23 -22.23 10.94
N LEU A 49 11.96 -21.51 10.06
CA LEU A 49 13.42 -21.53 10.00
C LEU A 49 14.08 -21.05 11.29
N ILE A 50 13.56 -19.99 11.91
CA ILE A 50 14.09 -19.47 13.18
C ILE A 50 13.88 -20.49 14.30
N ILE A 51 12.67 -21.04 14.42
CA ILE A 51 12.35 -22.05 15.44
C ILE A 51 13.23 -23.29 15.24
N PHE A 52 13.38 -23.75 13.99
CA PHE A 52 14.25 -24.87 13.66
C PHE A 52 15.71 -24.58 13.98
N GLY A 53 16.21 -23.38 13.66
CA GLY A 53 17.56 -22.94 14.02
C GLY A 53 17.77 -23.00 15.53
N ILE A 54 16.85 -22.44 16.32
CA ILE A 54 16.92 -22.49 17.80
C ILE A 54 16.90 -23.93 18.31
N TYR A 55 16.07 -24.80 17.73
CA TYR A 55 16.01 -26.21 18.08
C TYR A 55 17.34 -26.93 17.80
N VAL A 56 17.97 -26.69 16.65
CA VAL A 56 19.26 -27.27 16.28
C VAL A 56 20.38 -26.77 17.20
N ILE A 57 20.39 -25.48 17.56
CA ILE A 57 21.33 -24.92 18.56
C ILE A 57 21.21 -25.68 19.89
N TRP A 58 19.98 -25.99 20.29
CA TRP A 58 19.70 -26.64 21.57
C TRP A 58 20.03 -28.14 21.57
N THR A 59 19.84 -28.83 20.45
CA THR A 59 19.83 -30.30 20.42
C THR A 59 21.05 -30.93 19.76
N ILE A 60 21.69 -30.26 18.80
CA ILE A 60 22.76 -30.85 17.99
C ILE A 60 24.07 -30.13 18.25
N ASP A 61 24.19 -28.91 17.73
CA ASP A 61 25.44 -28.15 17.77
C ASP A 61 25.16 -26.66 17.53
N TRP A 62 25.81 -25.82 18.34
CA TRP A 62 25.63 -24.38 18.29
C TRP A 62 26.08 -23.79 16.95
N LEU A 63 27.17 -24.32 16.36
CA LEU A 63 27.74 -23.83 15.11
C LEU A 63 26.80 -24.13 13.93
N GLN A 64 26.20 -25.32 13.92
CA GLN A 64 25.24 -25.71 12.88
C GLN A 64 23.98 -24.83 12.92
N GLY A 65 23.47 -24.56 14.12
CA GLY A 65 22.30 -23.71 14.28
C GLY A 65 22.54 -22.26 13.87
N VAL A 66 23.71 -21.69 14.19
CA VAL A 66 24.14 -20.38 13.67
C VAL A 66 24.27 -20.41 12.14
N GLY A 67 24.81 -21.51 11.57
CA GLY A 67 24.92 -21.71 10.13
C GLY A 67 23.57 -21.68 9.40
N ILE A 68 22.52 -22.28 9.96
CA ILE A 68 21.16 -22.26 9.39
C ILE A 68 20.60 -20.83 9.38
N ILE A 69 20.77 -20.08 10.46
CA ILE A 69 20.31 -18.68 10.56
C ILE A 69 21.06 -17.80 9.55
N PHE A 70 22.38 -18.00 9.43
CA PHE A 70 23.21 -17.28 8.47
C PHE A 70 22.78 -17.58 7.02
N LEU A 71 22.55 -18.86 6.68
CA LEU A 71 22.07 -19.26 5.37
C LEU A 71 20.72 -18.61 5.03
N ALA A 72 19.77 -18.58 5.96
CA ALA A 72 18.48 -17.92 5.77
C ALA A 72 18.64 -16.42 5.48
N LEU A 73 19.59 -15.75 6.15
CA LEU A 73 19.89 -14.34 5.94
C LEU A 73 20.49 -14.08 4.55
N VAL A 74 21.38 -14.96 4.09
CA VAL A 74 21.95 -14.91 2.73
C VAL A 74 20.85 -15.08 1.68
N VAL A 75 19.99 -16.09 1.82
CA VAL A 75 18.87 -16.33 0.89
C VAL A 75 17.95 -15.09 0.83
N TYR A 76 17.65 -14.49 1.98
CA TYR A 76 16.85 -13.26 2.03
C TYR A 76 17.51 -12.11 1.27
N LEU A 77 18.83 -11.91 1.45
CA LEU A 77 19.59 -10.90 0.71
C LEU A 77 19.57 -11.16 -0.81
N PHE A 78 19.68 -12.42 -1.23
CA PHE A 78 19.58 -12.81 -2.64
C PHE A 78 18.22 -12.49 -3.24
N ILE A 79 17.12 -12.84 -2.56
CA ILE A 79 15.77 -12.50 -3.00
C ILE A 79 15.64 -10.97 -3.13
N LYS A 80 16.18 -10.22 -2.16
CA LYS A 80 16.16 -8.76 -2.17
C LYS A 80 17.00 -8.18 -3.31
N LEU A 81 18.16 -8.76 -3.61
CA LEU A 81 19.02 -8.42 -4.75
C LEU A 81 18.29 -8.63 -6.07
N ILE A 82 17.70 -9.81 -6.29
CA ILE A 82 16.93 -10.14 -7.50
C ILE A 82 15.74 -9.18 -7.65
N ALA A 83 15.02 -8.90 -6.56
CA ALA A 83 13.92 -7.95 -6.57
C ALA A 83 14.37 -6.52 -6.89
N ASN A 84 15.59 -6.14 -6.49
CA ASN A 84 16.15 -4.83 -6.77
C ASN A 84 16.64 -4.71 -8.23
N ILE A 85 17.23 -5.77 -8.78
CA ILE A 85 17.64 -5.83 -10.19
C ILE A 85 16.41 -5.78 -11.11
N ARG A 86 15.33 -6.50 -10.79
CA ARG A 86 14.09 -6.49 -11.58
C ARG A 86 13.43 -5.10 -11.68
N LYS A 87 13.73 -4.19 -10.76
CA LYS A 87 13.19 -2.81 -10.75
C LYS A 87 14.02 -1.82 -11.57
N LYS A 88 15.22 -2.20 -12.00
CA LYS A 88 16.11 -1.37 -12.83
C LYS A 88 15.94 -1.74 -14.30
#